data_AF-A0A0Q5QH13-F1
#
_entry.id   AF-A0A0Q5QH13-F1
#
_cell.length_a   1.000
_cell.length_b   1.000
_cell.length_c   1.000
_cell.angle_alpha   90.00
_cell.angle_beta   90.00
_cell.angle_gamma   90.00
#
_symmetry.space_group_name_H-M   'P 1'
#
loop_
_entity.id
_entity.type
_entity.pdbx_description
1 polymer ?
#
loop_
_entity_poly.entity_id
_entity_poly.type
_entity_poly.pdbx_seq_one_letter_code
_entity_poly.pdbx_strand_id
1 'polypeptide(L)'
;MPTYNKAIRRGKTYSKVMYNGKSYRNVIFEEGSTPPTAPKYRYIRDFLSGSTANPGNHWVEIMAFSAGQNVAFNKAVTGEKPINAQLTDGDPNTYDYYEGAGNIGEFILVDLGALYEIDSVKVWHYYGDGRTYHGTKTQVSADGVNWVTVFDSAISGGYSETPQGHEITL
;
A
#
# COMPACT_ATOMS: atom_id res chain seq x y z
N MET A 1 1.66 -13.88 -19.68
CA MET A 1 0.54 -14.44 -20.48
C MET A 1 -0.38 -15.20 -19.54
N PRO A 2 -1.70 -14.96 -19.54
CA PRO A 2 -2.62 -15.73 -18.71
C PRO A 2 -2.57 -17.22 -19.12
N THR A 3 -2.55 -18.12 -18.13
CA THR A 3 -2.68 -19.56 -18.33
C THR A 3 -4.06 -20.01 -17.90
N TYR A 4 -4.73 -20.80 -18.74
CA TYR A 4 -6.11 -21.24 -18.54
C TYR A 4 -6.13 -22.74 -18.20
N ASN A 5 -6.48 -23.08 -16.95
CA ASN A 5 -6.75 -24.46 -16.57
C ASN A 5 -8.26 -24.73 -16.67
N LYS A 6 -8.65 -25.53 -17.68
CA LYS A 6 -10.04 -25.92 -17.93
C LYS A 6 -10.47 -26.97 -16.90
N ALA A 7 -11.44 -26.63 -16.04
CA ALA A 7 -12.07 -27.61 -15.15
C ALA A 7 -13.58 -27.69 -15.44
N ILE A 8 -14.09 -28.91 -15.65
CA ILE A 8 -15.52 -29.17 -15.87
C ILE A 8 -16.15 -29.53 -14.53
N ARG A 9 -17.15 -28.76 -14.07
CA ARG A 9 -18.06 -29.16 -12.98
C ARG A 9 -19.50 -28.84 -13.41
N ARG A 10 -20.47 -29.72 -13.14
CA ARG A 10 -21.91 -29.46 -13.34
C ARG A 10 -22.32 -28.80 -14.70
N GLY A 11 -21.71 -29.22 -15.81
CA GLY A 11 -22.09 -28.77 -17.16
C GLY A 11 -21.78 -27.30 -17.48
N LYS A 12 -21.03 -26.58 -16.63
CA LYS A 12 -20.52 -25.24 -16.90
C LYS A 12 -18.99 -25.28 -17.03
N THR A 13 -18.45 -24.56 -18.00
CA THR A 13 -17.00 -24.39 -18.18
C THR A 13 -16.52 -23.37 -17.14
N TYR A 14 -15.59 -23.76 -16.28
CA TYR A 14 -14.96 -22.85 -15.32
C TYR A 14 -13.53 -22.57 -15.75
N SER A 15 -13.19 -21.29 -15.90
CA SER A 15 -11.83 -20.82 -16.15
C SER A 15 -11.28 -20.20 -14.86
N LYS A 16 -10.29 -20.83 -14.23
CA LYS A 16 -9.51 -20.17 -13.18
C LYS A 16 -8.54 -19.22 -13.88
N VAL A 17 -8.76 -17.91 -13.75
CA VAL A 17 -7.82 -16.92 -14.30
C VAL A 17 -6.71 -16.69 -13.29
N MET A 18 -5.48 -16.95 -13.73
CA MET A 18 -4.25 -16.60 -13.03
C MET A 18 -3.63 -15.39 -13.75
N TYR A 19 -3.44 -14.28 -13.03
CA TYR A 19 -2.66 -13.13 -13.50
C TYR A 19 -1.64 -12.77 -12.42
N ASN A 20 -0.35 -12.73 -12.78
CA ASN A 20 0.78 -12.53 -11.87
C ASN A 20 0.72 -13.38 -10.58
N GLY A 21 0.35 -14.67 -10.70
CA GLY A 21 0.27 -15.59 -9.55
C GLY A 21 -0.98 -15.43 -8.67
N LYS A 22 -1.80 -14.41 -8.88
CA LYS A 22 -3.06 -14.18 -8.14
C LYS A 22 -4.23 -14.90 -8.80
N SER A 23 -5.03 -15.55 -7.98
CA SER A 23 -6.25 -16.26 -8.39
C SER A 23 -7.45 -15.33 -8.27
N TYR A 24 -8.06 -14.97 -9.40
CA TYR A 24 -9.31 -14.23 -9.41
C TYR A 24 -10.46 -15.25 -9.30
N ARG A 25 -11.18 -15.26 -8.18
CA ARG A 25 -12.24 -16.25 -7.90
C ARG A 25 -13.52 -15.91 -8.67
N ASN A 26 -14.15 -16.93 -9.25
CA ASN A 26 -15.57 -16.97 -9.66
C ASN A 26 -16.07 -15.95 -10.69
N VAL A 27 -15.28 -15.55 -11.69
CA VAL A 27 -15.82 -14.77 -12.81
C VAL A 27 -15.93 -15.66 -14.05
N ILE A 28 -17.16 -15.81 -14.56
CA ILE A 28 -17.44 -16.45 -15.85
C ILE A 28 -17.13 -15.39 -16.91
N PHE A 29 -16.07 -15.60 -17.69
CA PHE A 29 -15.75 -14.77 -18.84
C PHE A 29 -16.32 -15.44 -20.10
N GLU A 30 -17.13 -14.71 -20.87
CA GLU A 30 -17.53 -15.15 -22.22
C GLU A 30 -16.28 -15.28 -23.11
N GLU A 31 -16.28 -16.24 -24.03
CA GLU A 31 -15.20 -16.43 -24.99
C GLU A 31 -15.07 -15.16 -25.86
N GLY A 32 -13.93 -14.46 -25.74
CA GLY A 32 -13.71 -13.15 -26.36
C GLY A 32 -13.85 -11.94 -25.42
N SER A 33 -14.27 -12.12 -24.16
CA SER A 33 -14.25 -11.04 -23.17
C SER A 33 -12.83 -10.75 -22.67
N THR A 34 -12.49 -9.46 -22.52
CA THR A 34 -11.21 -9.06 -21.93
C THR A 34 -11.20 -9.47 -20.46
N PRO A 35 -10.13 -10.13 -19.96
CA PRO A 35 -9.95 -10.33 -18.53
C PRO A 35 -10.08 -9.00 -17.79
N PRO A 36 -10.50 -8.98 -16.52
CA PRO A 36 -10.50 -7.76 -15.72
C PRO A 36 -9.06 -7.27 -15.69
N THR A 37 -8.85 -6.05 -16.15
CA THR A 37 -7.56 -5.38 -15.98
C THR A 37 -7.23 -5.37 -14.49
N ALA A 38 -5.98 -5.66 -14.14
CA ALA A 38 -5.53 -5.58 -12.75
C ALA A 38 -5.88 -4.20 -12.18
N PRO A 39 -6.33 -4.13 -10.91
CA PRO A 39 -6.71 -2.86 -10.31
C PRO A 39 -5.50 -1.93 -10.31
N LYS A 40 -5.73 -0.67 -10.68
CA LYS A 40 -4.72 0.38 -10.68
C LYS A 40 -5.04 1.42 -9.64
N TYR A 41 -4.00 1.98 -9.04
CA TYR A 41 -4.13 2.98 -7.97
C TYR A 41 -3.22 4.18 -8.26
N ARG A 42 -3.64 5.35 -7.78
CA ARG A 42 -2.90 6.61 -7.89
C ARG A 42 -2.55 7.18 -6.51
N TYR A 43 -3.37 6.91 -5.51
CA TYR A 43 -3.20 7.48 -4.18
C TYR A 43 -2.87 6.39 -3.17
N ILE A 44 -1.99 6.72 -2.24
CA ILE A 44 -1.68 5.91 -1.07
C ILE A 44 -1.88 6.79 0.15
N ARG A 45 -2.52 6.27 1.19
CA ARG A 45 -2.54 6.92 2.50
C ARG A 45 -2.15 5.94 3.58
N ASP A 46 -1.35 6.42 4.51
CA ASP A 46 -0.87 5.65 5.64
C ASP A 46 -1.16 6.40 6.95
N PHE A 47 -1.66 5.68 7.95
CA PHE A 47 -2.22 6.24 9.18
C PHE A 47 -1.37 5.88 10.40
N LEU A 48 -1.28 6.78 11.37
CA LEU A 48 -0.69 6.55 12.69
C LEU A 48 -1.57 7.11 13.82
N SER A 49 -1.34 6.63 15.04
CA SER A 49 -2.05 7.06 16.26
C SER A 49 -1.13 7.00 17.49
N GLY A 50 0.05 7.60 17.37
CA GLY A 50 1.11 7.51 18.37
C GLY A 50 1.82 6.16 18.36
N SER A 51 2.68 5.96 19.36
CA SER A 51 3.54 4.78 19.48
C SER A 51 3.71 4.31 20.92
N THR A 52 4.34 3.16 21.09
CA THR A 52 4.74 2.64 22.40
C THR A 52 5.77 3.52 23.13
N ALA A 53 6.44 4.43 22.43
CA ALA A 53 7.45 5.32 23.02
C ALA A 53 6.88 6.69 23.41
N ASN A 54 5.98 7.24 22.59
CA ASN A 54 5.36 8.55 22.81
C ASN A 54 4.13 8.74 21.89
N PRO A 55 3.32 9.81 22.11
CA PRO A 55 2.16 10.11 21.27
C PRO A 55 2.46 10.61 19.84
N GLY A 56 3.72 10.82 19.48
CA GLY A 56 4.09 11.39 18.17
C GLY A 56 3.92 10.40 17.01
N ASN A 57 3.58 10.94 15.84
CA ASN A 57 3.49 10.21 14.58
C ASN A 57 4.71 10.53 13.72
N HIS A 58 5.49 9.52 13.33
CA HIS A 58 6.73 9.76 12.59
C HIS A 58 6.83 8.82 11.39
N TRP A 59 6.62 9.37 10.21
CA TRP A 59 6.85 8.68 8.94
C TRP A 59 8.27 8.95 8.46
N VAL A 60 8.90 7.95 7.85
CA VAL A 60 10.25 8.06 7.29
C VAL A 60 10.18 7.98 5.77
N GLU A 61 9.51 6.97 5.22
CA GLU A 61 9.53 6.72 3.77
C GLU A 61 8.32 5.89 3.35
N ILE A 62 7.75 6.17 2.18
CA ILE A 62 6.73 5.35 1.53
C ILE A 62 7.10 5.12 0.08
N MET A 63 7.43 3.87 -0.21
CA MET A 63 7.68 3.40 -1.57
C MET A 63 6.47 2.62 -2.07
N ALA A 64 6.15 2.79 -3.36
CA ALA A 64 5.20 1.93 -4.05
C ALA A 64 5.89 1.29 -5.25
N PHE A 65 5.86 -0.03 -5.35
CA PHE A 65 6.53 -0.77 -6.40
C PHE A 65 5.54 -1.21 -7.47
N SER A 66 5.87 -0.91 -8.73
CA SER A 66 5.16 -1.39 -9.91
C SER A 66 6.18 -1.95 -10.89
N ALA A 67 6.08 -3.24 -11.20
CA ALA A 67 7.07 -3.96 -12.00
C ALA A 67 8.52 -3.76 -11.50
N GLY A 68 8.71 -3.74 -10.17
CA GLY A 68 10.00 -3.55 -9.53
C GLY A 68 10.54 -2.11 -9.51
N GLN A 69 9.79 -1.13 -10.01
CA GLN A 69 10.16 0.29 -9.97
C GLN A 69 9.43 1.02 -8.83
N ASN A 70 10.15 1.82 -8.04
CA ASN A 70 9.52 2.71 -7.05
C ASN A 70 8.80 3.86 -7.78
N VAL A 71 7.49 3.72 -7.98
CA VAL A 71 6.64 4.72 -8.64
C VAL A 71 6.23 5.87 -7.71
N ALA A 72 6.53 5.76 -6.40
CA ALA A 72 6.36 6.84 -5.44
C ALA A 72 7.55 7.81 -5.40
N PHE A 73 8.68 7.50 -6.06
CA PHE A 73 9.87 8.35 -6.04
C PHE A 73 9.60 9.80 -6.50
N ASN A 74 9.98 10.77 -5.68
CA ASN A 74 9.77 12.22 -5.87
C ASN A 74 8.31 12.62 -6.11
N LYS A 75 7.37 11.88 -5.53
CA LYS A 75 5.94 12.19 -5.65
C LYS A 75 5.47 13.15 -4.57
N ALA A 76 4.36 13.81 -4.85
CA ALA A 76 3.80 14.78 -3.92
C ALA A 76 3.23 14.05 -2.70
N VAL A 77 3.54 14.59 -1.51
CA VAL A 77 3.00 14.13 -0.24
C VAL A 77 2.19 15.26 0.39
N THR A 78 1.09 14.92 1.03
CA THR A 78 0.26 15.85 1.82
C THR A 78 0.04 15.27 3.20
N GLY A 79 0.23 16.08 4.24
CA GLY A 79 -0.07 15.75 5.62
C GLY A 79 -0.76 16.94 6.31
N GLU A 80 -1.02 16.81 7.60
CA GLU A 80 -1.66 17.89 8.37
C GLU A 80 -0.73 19.10 8.61
N LYS A 81 0.58 18.87 8.71
CA LYS A 81 1.61 19.92 8.67
C LYS A 81 2.23 19.99 7.26
N PRO A 82 2.84 21.13 6.89
CA PRO A 82 3.59 21.24 5.65
C PRO A 82 4.65 20.14 5.54
N ILE A 83 4.67 19.48 4.40
CA ILE A 83 5.52 18.34 4.12
C ILE A 83 6.14 18.50 2.74
N ASN A 84 7.41 18.16 2.61
CA ASN A 84 8.11 18.08 1.33
C ASN A 84 8.18 16.62 0.85
N ALA A 85 8.78 16.38 -0.31
CA ALA A 85 8.92 15.04 -0.90
C ALA A 85 9.88 14.09 -0.14
N GLN A 86 10.29 14.42 1.10
CA GLN A 86 11.22 13.60 1.91
C GLN A 86 10.68 12.20 2.23
N LEU A 87 9.36 12.02 2.28
CA LEU A 87 8.76 10.68 2.51
C LEU A 87 8.71 9.82 1.25
N THR A 88 9.32 10.29 0.16
CA THR A 88 9.28 9.66 -1.17
C THR A 88 10.60 9.84 -1.91
N ASP A 89 11.69 10.17 -1.21
CA ASP A 89 12.97 10.49 -1.82
C ASP A 89 13.88 9.26 -1.98
N GLY A 90 13.43 8.09 -1.54
CA GLY A 90 14.14 6.84 -1.67
C GLY A 90 15.12 6.57 -0.52
N ASP A 91 15.16 7.40 0.52
CA ASP A 91 16.06 7.29 1.65
C ASP A 91 15.31 6.90 2.93
N PRO A 92 15.32 5.61 3.34
CA PRO A 92 14.67 5.17 4.56
C PRO A 92 15.50 5.48 5.83
N ASN A 93 16.34 6.52 5.84
CA ASN A 93 17.10 6.91 7.03
C ASN A 93 16.16 7.34 8.16
N THR A 94 16.11 6.58 9.25
CA THR A 94 15.19 6.85 10.38
C THR A 94 15.29 8.25 10.99
N TYR A 95 16.39 8.99 10.77
CA TYR A 95 16.57 10.33 11.32
C TYR A 95 15.96 11.44 10.44
N ASP A 96 15.60 11.12 9.19
CA ASP A 96 14.97 12.04 8.24
C ASP A 96 13.43 11.92 8.26
N TYR A 97 12.88 11.63 9.45
CA TYR A 97 11.44 11.46 9.63
C TYR A 97 10.68 12.79 9.51
N TYR A 98 9.46 12.71 9.00
CA TYR A 98 8.45 13.74 9.15
C TYR A 98 7.65 13.51 10.43
N GLU A 99 7.59 14.52 11.30
CA GLU A 99 6.76 14.52 12.49
C GLU A 99 5.37 15.10 12.18
N GLY A 100 4.34 14.27 12.29
CA GLY A 100 2.94 14.67 12.15
C GLY A 100 2.45 15.58 13.28
N ALA A 101 1.18 15.97 13.24
CA ALA A 101 0.48 16.69 14.30
C ALA A 101 0.34 15.90 15.61
N GLY A 102 0.50 14.57 15.57
CA GLY A 102 0.34 13.71 16.74
C GLY A 102 -1.14 13.41 17.03
N ASN A 103 -2.01 13.59 16.04
CA ASN A 103 -3.42 13.28 16.14
C ASN A 103 -3.67 11.77 16.03
N ILE A 104 -4.76 11.30 16.62
CA ILE A 104 -5.22 9.92 16.47
C ILE A 104 -5.84 9.76 15.08
N GLY A 105 -5.38 8.75 14.34
CA GLY A 105 -5.84 8.51 12.97
C GLY A 105 -5.34 9.56 11.97
N GLU A 106 -4.25 10.25 12.30
CA GLU A 106 -3.56 11.13 11.36
C GLU A 106 -3.03 10.30 10.20
N PHE A 107 -3.06 10.85 8.98
CA PHE A 107 -2.47 10.20 7.81
C PHE A 107 -1.64 11.15 6.98
N ILE A 108 -0.73 10.56 6.21
CA ILE A 108 -0.13 11.21 5.05
C ILE A 108 -0.73 10.62 3.77
N LEU A 109 -0.79 11.43 2.72
CA LEU A 109 -1.32 11.09 1.40
C LEU A 109 -0.19 11.25 0.36
N VAL A 110 0.13 10.18 -0.35
CA VAL A 110 1.01 10.20 -1.52
C VAL A 110 0.16 10.22 -2.79
N ASP A 111 0.38 11.19 -3.67
CA ASP A 111 -0.18 11.23 -5.03
C ASP A 111 0.89 10.80 -6.05
N LEU A 112 0.74 9.59 -6.60
CA LEU A 112 1.66 9.02 -7.59
C LEU A 112 1.65 9.78 -8.94
N GLY A 113 0.65 10.63 -9.16
CA GLY A 113 0.46 11.43 -10.37
C GLY A 113 -0.17 10.69 -11.55
N ALA A 114 -0.26 9.35 -11.48
CA ALA A 114 -0.89 8.50 -12.49
C ALA A 114 -1.40 7.20 -11.86
N LEU A 115 -2.17 6.42 -12.64
CA LEU A 115 -2.65 5.10 -12.25
C LEU A 115 -1.58 4.03 -12.52
N TYR A 116 -1.21 3.26 -11.49
CA TYR A 116 -0.23 2.17 -11.54
C TYR A 116 -0.83 0.85 -11.10
N GLU A 117 -0.40 -0.26 -11.73
CA GLU A 117 -0.59 -1.61 -11.19
C GLU A 117 0.46 -1.79 -10.08
N ILE A 118 0.06 -1.55 -8.82
CA ILE A 118 0.98 -1.62 -7.68
C ILE A 118 1.12 -3.08 -7.23
N ASP A 119 2.35 -3.57 -7.16
CA ASP A 119 2.70 -4.91 -6.67
C ASP A 119 2.83 -4.91 -5.13
N SER A 120 3.53 -3.92 -4.58
CA SER A 120 3.66 -3.72 -3.14
C SER A 120 3.76 -2.24 -2.75
N VAL A 121 3.34 -1.94 -1.53
CA VAL A 121 3.63 -0.69 -0.84
C VAL A 121 4.55 -1.02 0.32
N LYS A 122 5.59 -0.22 0.52
CA LYS A 122 6.53 -0.41 1.60
C LYS A 122 6.64 0.87 2.41
N VAL A 123 6.36 0.77 3.70
CA VAL A 123 6.28 1.90 4.64
C VAL A 123 7.37 1.78 5.68
N TRP A 124 8.06 2.88 5.94
CA TRP A 124 8.94 3.03 7.08
C TRP A 124 8.38 4.12 7.99
N HIS A 125 8.26 3.79 9.27
CA HIS A 125 8.17 4.78 10.32
C HIS A 125 9.52 4.91 11.01
N TYR A 126 9.63 5.85 11.95
CA TYR A 126 10.83 5.92 12.80
C TYR A 126 11.06 4.56 13.49
N TYR A 127 12.23 3.98 13.26
CA TYR A 127 12.60 2.65 13.74
C TYR A 127 13.79 2.65 14.71
N GLY A 128 14.40 3.82 14.98
CA GLY A 128 15.66 3.94 15.71
C GLY A 128 15.69 3.29 17.11
N ASP A 129 14.53 3.10 17.74
CA ASP A 129 14.38 2.45 19.06
C ASP A 129 13.47 1.21 19.04
N GLY A 130 13.07 0.73 17.86
CA GLY A 130 12.21 -0.45 17.73
C GLY A 130 10.79 -0.29 18.27
N ARG A 131 10.29 0.95 18.42
CA ARG A 131 8.91 1.23 18.83
C ARG A 131 7.89 0.54 17.92
N THR A 132 6.67 0.40 18.42
CA THR A 132 5.50 -0.01 17.63
C THR A 132 4.56 1.18 17.52
N TYR A 133 4.14 1.50 16.29
CA TYR A 133 3.08 2.48 16.07
C TYR A 133 1.69 1.86 16.23
N HIS A 134 0.76 2.67 16.70
CA HIS A 134 -0.63 2.26 16.93
C HIS A 134 -1.52 2.72 15.79
N GLY A 135 -2.58 1.94 15.52
CA GLY A 135 -3.57 2.29 14.50
C GLY A 135 -3.00 2.33 13.08
N THR A 136 -1.86 1.67 12.84
CA THR A 136 -1.24 1.62 11.50
C THR A 136 -2.21 1.01 10.51
N LYS A 137 -2.42 1.72 9.41
CA LYS A 137 -3.33 1.33 8.34
C LYS A 137 -2.79 1.89 7.05
N THR A 138 -2.83 1.12 5.98
CA THR A 138 -2.42 1.58 4.66
C THR A 138 -3.56 1.32 3.68
N GLN A 139 -3.90 2.34 2.91
CA GLN A 139 -4.98 2.29 1.94
C GLN A 139 -4.53 2.84 0.60
N VAL A 140 -5.12 2.31 -0.46
CA VAL A 140 -4.87 2.74 -1.83
C VAL A 140 -6.16 3.14 -2.52
N SER A 141 -6.08 4.07 -3.48
CA SER A 141 -7.23 4.53 -4.24
C SER A 141 -6.87 4.90 -5.67
N ALA A 142 -7.80 4.67 -6.60
CA ALA A 142 -7.69 5.14 -7.98
C ALA A 142 -8.10 6.61 -8.15
N ASP A 143 -9.02 7.09 -7.30
CA ASP A 143 -9.77 8.35 -7.50
C ASP A 143 -9.69 9.31 -6.29
N GLY A 144 -9.09 8.89 -5.18
CA GLY A 144 -9.00 9.67 -3.94
C GLY A 144 -10.29 9.67 -3.11
N VAL A 145 -11.34 8.99 -3.58
CA VAL A 145 -12.68 8.96 -2.95
C VAL A 145 -12.99 7.57 -2.44
N ASN A 146 -12.78 6.54 -3.27
CA ASN A 146 -13.00 5.14 -2.96
C ASN A 146 -11.68 4.48 -2.58
N TRP A 147 -11.61 3.95 -1.37
CA TRP A 147 -10.37 3.45 -0.79
C TRP A 147 -10.44 1.96 -0.50
N VAL A 148 -9.37 1.26 -0.86
CA VAL A 148 -9.15 -0.15 -0.54
C VAL A 148 -8.14 -0.21 0.60
N THR A 149 -8.49 -0.90 1.68
CA THR A 149 -7.55 -1.16 2.78
C THR A 149 -6.68 -2.35 2.43
N VAL A 150 -5.36 -2.12 2.34
CA VAL A 150 -4.38 -3.15 2.00
C VAL A 150 -3.62 -3.64 3.24
N PHE A 151 -3.62 -2.84 4.31
CA PHE A 151 -3.13 -3.23 5.62
C PHE A 151 -3.93 -2.53 6.72
N ASP A 152 -4.20 -3.24 7.82
CA ASP A 152 -4.82 -2.71 9.03
C ASP A 152 -4.28 -3.47 10.25
N SER A 153 -3.55 -2.80 11.13
CA SER A 153 -2.98 -3.42 12.33
C SER A 153 -4.01 -3.93 13.32
N ALA A 154 -5.25 -3.41 13.29
CA ALA A 154 -6.34 -3.96 14.10
C ALA A 154 -6.77 -5.36 13.62
N ILE A 155 -6.45 -5.72 12.36
CA ILE A 155 -6.79 -7.01 11.75
C ILE A 155 -5.55 -7.91 11.67
N SER A 156 -4.44 -7.38 11.19
CA SER A 156 -3.20 -8.12 10.93
C SER A 156 -2.26 -8.20 12.14
N GLY A 157 -2.53 -7.42 13.19
CA GLY A 157 -1.63 -7.22 14.33
C GLY A 157 -0.66 -6.06 14.11
N GLY A 158 -0.22 -5.46 15.21
CA GLY A 158 0.87 -4.48 15.20
C GLY A 158 2.23 -5.15 15.03
N TYR A 159 3.24 -4.35 14.66
CA TYR A 159 4.61 -4.80 14.50
C TYR A 159 5.60 -3.79 15.09
N SER A 160 6.77 -4.25 15.53
CA SER A 160 7.87 -3.37 15.92
C SER A 160 8.57 -2.86 14.67
N GLU A 161 8.90 -1.57 14.66
CA GLU A 161 9.57 -0.94 13.55
C GLU A 161 11.01 -1.45 13.41
N THR A 162 11.47 -1.59 12.17
CA THR A 162 12.81 -2.08 11.84
C THR A 162 13.39 -1.31 10.65
N PRO A 163 14.73 -1.32 10.45
CA PRO A 163 15.34 -0.73 9.25
C PRO A 163 14.84 -1.34 7.93
N GLN A 164 14.25 -2.54 7.97
CA GLN A 164 13.73 -3.21 6.78
C GLN A 164 12.37 -2.65 6.33
N GLY A 165 11.69 -1.84 7.15
CA GLY A 165 10.35 -1.33 6.88
C GLY A 165 9.29 -2.43 6.85
N HIS A 166 8.04 -2.03 6.62
CA HIS A 166 6.90 -2.93 6.49
C HIS A 166 6.45 -3.03 5.04
N GLU A 167 6.56 -4.21 4.45
CA GLU A 167 6.13 -4.47 3.07
C GLU A 167 4.73 -5.09 3.02
N ILE A 168 3.86 -4.48 2.23
CA ILE A 168 2.46 -4.83 2.03
C ILE A 168 2.28 -5.22 0.55
N THR A 169 2.08 -6.51 0.29
CA THR A 169 1.80 -7.01 -1.07
C THR A 169 0.31 -6.86 -1.41
N LEU A 170 0.00 -6.26 -2.55
CA LEU A 170 -1.38 -6.10 -3.06
C LEU A 170 -1.83 -7.34 -3.82
#